data_AF-A0A5M8FCJ1-F1
#
_entry.id   AF-A0A5M8FCJ1-F1
#
_cell.length_a   1.000
_cell.length_b   1.000
_cell.length_c   1.000
_cell.angle_alpha   90.00
_cell.angle_beta   90.00
_cell.angle_gamma   90.00
#
_symmetry.space_group_name_H-M   'P 1'
#
loop_
_entity.id
_entity.type
_entity.pdbx_description
1 polymer ?
#
loop_
_entity_poly.entity_id
_entity_poly.type
_entity_poly.pdbx_seq_one_letter_code
_entity_poly.pdbx_strand_id
1 'polypeptide(L)'
;MGSSVIATCSACGYQSEPLMIGGGMADFHALCAFPAYCAKGNHLLTINLFDDPCRCRTHRAVALPYNDPALVGEAGRNIVVSWNFDNRTAILTDGRYFCPACHQNTLSFADYGLMWD
;
A
#
# COMPACT_ATOMS: atom_id res chain seq x y z
N MET A 1 -14.72 9.03 1.08
CA MET A 1 -14.98 7.59 0.84
C MET A 1 -13.67 6.87 1.06
N GLY A 2 -13.63 5.83 1.90
CA GLY A 2 -12.43 5.02 2.02
C GLY A 2 -12.26 4.15 0.77
N SER A 3 -11.04 3.97 0.31
CA SER A 3 -10.71 3.05 -0.79
C SER A 3 -10.06 1.80 -0.23
N SER A 4 -10.18 0.68 -0.93
CA SER A 4 -9.53 -0.57 -0.57
C SER A 4 -8.88 -1.17 -1.80
N VAL A 5 -7.67 -1.70 -1.65
CA VAL A 5 -6.95 -2.38 -2.73
C VAL A 5 -6.55 -3.77 -2.29
N ILE A 6 -6.40 -4.68 -3.25
CA ILE A 6 -5.80 -6.00 -3.02
C ILE A 6 -4.45 -6.06 -3.72
N ALA A 7 -3.46 -6.65 -3.05
CA ALA A 7 -2.14 -6.88 -3.63
C ALA A 7 -2.04 -8.34 -4.09
N THR A 8 -1.72 -8.56 -5.35
CA THR A 8 -1.58 -9.90 -5.95
C THR A 8 -0.24 -10.02 -6.65
N CYS A 9 0.43 -11.17 -6.52
CA CYS A 9 1.71 -11.44 -7.17
C CYS A 9 1.55 -12.54 -8.22
N SER A 10 1.83 -12.21 -9.49
CA SER A 10 1.69 -13.18 -10.58
C SER A 10 2.75 -14.28 -10.57
N ALA A 11 3.89 -14.08 -9.89
CA ALA A 11 5.01 -15.03 -9.91
C ALA A 11 4.91 -16.12 -8.84
N CYS A 12 4.44 -15.78 -7.63
CA CYS A 12 4.34 -16.72 -6.51
C CYS A 12 2.91 -16.99 -6.02
N GLY A 13 1.91 -16.31 -6.58
CA GLY A 13 0.52 -16.44 -6.16
C GLY A 13 0.19 -15.78 -4.82
N TYR A 14 1.09 -14.96 -4.28
CA TYR A 14 0.82 -14.18 -3.06
C TYR A 14 -0.41 -13.28 -3.29
N GLN A 15 -1.32 -13.30 -2.32
CA GLN A 15 -2.49 -12.44 -2.27
C GLN A 15 -2.61 -11.87 -0.86
N SER A 16 -2.76 -10.55 -0.76
CA SER A 16 -3.04 -9.92 0.53
C SER A 16 -4.54 -9.95 0.84
N GLU A 17 -4.88 -9.79 2.11
CA GLU A 17 -6.20 -9.31 2.50
C GLU A 17 -6.47 -7.90 1.93
N PRO A 18 -7.72 -7.44 1.85
CA PRO A 18 -8.04 -6.08 1.44
C PRO A 18 -7.34 -5.03 2.31
N LEU A 19 -6.63 -4.11 1.65
CA LEU A 19 -5.82 -3.08 2.27
C LEU A 19 -6.55 -1.75 2.16
N MET A 20 -6.90 -1.19 3.31
CA MET A 20 -7.49 0.14 3.38
C MET A 20 -6.50 1.21 2.92
N ILE A 21 -6.97 2.12 2.08
CA ILE A 21 -6.25 3.29 1.58
C ILE A 21 -6.96 4.55 2.06
N GLY A 22 -6.20 5.46 2.65
CA GLY A 22 -6.70 6.72 3.18
C GLY A 22 -7.35 6.58 4.56
N GLY A 23 -8.35 7.41 4.81
CA GLY A 23 -9.09 7.44 6.07
C GLY A 23 -10.60 7.38 5.85
N GLY A 24 -11.32 6.93 6.88
CA GLY A 24 -12.78 7.02 6.93
C GLY A 24 -13.26 8.47 7.08
N MET A 25 -14.56 8.71 6.87
CA MET A 25 -15.15 10.06 6.98
C MET A 25 -14.97 10.69 8.38
N ALA A 26 -14.81 9.86 9.41
CA ALA A 26 -14.56 10.30 10.78
C ALA A 26 -13.08 10.60 11.10
N ASP A 27 -12.13 9.97 10.40
CA ASP A 27 -10.72 9.92 10.82
C ASP A 27 -9.74 10.39 9.74
N PHE A 28 -10.21 10.93 8.61
CA PHE A 28 -9.35 11.31 7.48
C PHE A 28 -8.30 12.39 7.79
N HIS A 29 -8.48 13.15 8.88
CA HIS A 29 -7.47 14.11 9.38
C HIS A 29 -6.36 13.44 10.20
N ALA A 30 -6.60 12.25 10.75
CA ALA A 30 -5.69 11.57 11.68
C ALA A 30 -5.13 10.26 11.11
N LEU A 31 -5.77 9.68 10.09
CA LEU A 31 -5.41 8.42 9.48
C LEU A 31 -5.33 8.53 7.96
N CYS A 32 -4.15 8.24 7.42
CA CYS A 32 -3.91 8.00 6.01
C CYS A 32 -3.32 6.59 5.86
N ALA A 33 -4.20 5.58 5.89
CA ALA A 33 -3.83 4.19 5.71
C ALA A 33 -3.19 3.98 4.32
N PHE A 34 -2.05 3.30 4.27
CA PHE A 34 -1.36 3.02 3.01
C PHE A 34 -0.54 1.75 3.11
N PRO A 35 -0.44 0.94 2.04
CA PRO A 35 0.37 -0.27 2.06
C PRO A 35 1.85 0.08 2.12
N ALA A 36 2.56 -0.68 2.94
CA ALA A 36 4.00 -0.61 3.10
C ALA A 36 4.61 -2.01 3.22
N TYR A 37 5.90 -2.06 2.96
CA TYR A 37 6.74 -3.23 3.12
C TYR A 37 7.56 -3.11 4.41
N CYS A 38 7.50 -4.15 5.25
CA CYS A 38 8.42 -4.30 6.37
C CYS A 38 9.57 -5.23 6.00
N ALA A 39 10.77 -4.68 5.80
CA ALA A 39 11.98 -5.47 5.52
C ALA A 39 12.36 -6.45 6.64
N LYS A 40 12.09 -6.11 7.90
CA LYS A 40 12.35 -7.00 9.05
C LYS A 40 11.43 -8.23 9.08
N GLY A 41 10.18 -8.05 8.66
CA GLY A 41 9.16 -9.07 8.73
C GLY A 41 8.85 -9.75 7.39
N ASN A 42 9.48 -9.31 6.30
CA ASN A 42 9.21 -9.72 4.92
C ASN A 42 7.71 -9.86 4.61
N HIS A 43 6.94 -8.86 4.99
CA HIS A 43 5.49 -8.84 4.74
C HIS A 43 4.99 -7.46 4.37
N LEU A 44 3.85 -7.46 3.69
CA LEU A 44 3.06 -6.29 3.43
C LEU A 44 2.17 -6.00 4.65
N LEU A 45 2.06 -4.72 4.99
CA LEU A 45 1.20 -4.21 6.06
C LEU A 45 0.60 -2.87 5.66
N THR A 46 -0.38 -2.40 6.42
CA THR A 46 -0.92 -1.05 6.29
C THR A 46 -0.36 -0.16 7.39
N ILE A 47 0.14 1.00 7.02
CA ILE A 47 0.70 2.03 7.92
C ILE A 47 -0.10 3.33 7.81
N ASN A 48 0.07 4.22 8.78
CA ASN A 48 -0.44 5.59 8.70
C ASN A 48 0.65 6.50 8.11
N LEU A 49 0.40 7.11 6.95
CA LEU A 49 1.35 8.03 6.32
C LEU A 49 1.52 9.36 7.08
N PHE A 50 0.64 9.66 8.05
CA PHE A 50 0.85 10.78 8.97
C PHE A 50 1.93 10.49 10.04
N ASP A 51 2.28 9.22 10.27
CA ASP A 51 3.33 8.87 11.22
C ASP A 51 4.71 9.07 10.56
N ASP A 52 5.52 10.00 11.06
CA ASP A 52 6.91 10.19 10.61
C ASP A 52 7.91 9.81 11.72
N PRO A 53 8.73 8.74 11.56
CA PRO A 53 8.75 7.81 10.43
C PRO A 53 7.66 6.72 10.53
N CYS A 54 7.20 6.23 9.38
CA CYS A 54 6.24 5.13 9.34
C CYS A 54 6.88 3.83 9.86
N ARG A 55 6.29 3.21 10.90
CA ARG A 55 6.86 2.02 11.55
C ARG A 55 5.93 0.82 11.49
N CYS A 56 6.52 -0.35 11.28
CA CYS A 56 5.84 -1.62 11.55
C CYS A 56 5.62 -1.78 13.05
N ARG A 57 4.37 -1.95 13.49
CA ARG A 57 4.03 -2.11 14.91
C ARG A 57 4.67 -3.36 15.54
N THR A 58 4.77 -4.45 14.77
CA THR A 58 5.33 -5.72 15.23
C THR A 58 6.84 -5.65 15.43
N HIS A 59 7.57 -5.10 14.44
CA HIS A 59 9.04 -5.13 14.43
C HIS A 59 9.68 -3.82 14.90
N ARG A 60 8.88 -2.75 15.10
CA ARG A 60 9.32 -1.37 15.40
C ARG A 60 10.34 -0.79 14.41
N ALA A 61 10.47 -1.44 13.25
CA ALA A 61 11.34 -1.04 12.16
C ALA A 61 10.61 -0.09 11.20
N VAL A 62 11.36 0.74 10.50
CA VAL A 62 10.83 1.60 9.44
C VAL A 62 10.21 0.71 8.35
N ALA A 63 8.99 1.04 7.95
CA ALA A 63 8.30 0.39 6.84
C ALA A 63 8.35 1.33 5.63
N LEU A 64 8.65 0.77 4.46
CA LEU A 64 8.73 1.53 3.22
C LEU A 64 7.36 1.51 2.53
N PRO A 65 6.70 2.65 2.32
CA PRO A 65 5.42 2.69 1.63
C PRO A 65 5.57 2.32 0.15
N TYR A 66 4.55 1.72 -0.46
CA TYR A 66 4.63 1.26 -1.86
C TYR A 66 4.61 2.37 -2.93
N ASN A 67 4.50 3.63 -2.51
CA ASN A 67 4.75 4.79 -3.37
C ASN A 67 6.22 5.23 -3.35
N ASP A 68 7.07 4.57 -2.55
CA ASP A 68 8.51 4.79 -2.54
C ASP A 68 9.14 4.20 -3.82
N PRO A 69 9.97 4.96 -4.56
CA PRO A 69 10.59 4.50 -5.80
C PRO A 69 11.45 3.24 -5.63
N ALA A 70 11.95 2.94 -4.42
CA ALA A 70 12.71 1.72 -4.16
C ALA A 70 11.88 0.43 -4.28
N LEU A 71 10.55 0.53 -4.15
CA LEU A 71 9.63 -0.61 -4.27
C LEU A 71 8.90 -0.67 -5.63
N VAL A 72 9.03 0.38 -6.44
CA VAL A 72 8.44 0.45 -7.78
C VAL A 72 9.40 -0.20 -8.77
N GLY A 73 9.00 -1.35 -9.33
CA GLY A 73 9.78 -2.03 -10.36
C GLY A 73 9.43 -1.55 -11.77
N GLU A 74 8.14 -1.47 -12.06
CA GLU A 74 7.62 -0.98 -13.35
C GLU A 74 6.52 0.04 -13.06
N ALA A 75 6.67 1.26 -13.59
CA ALA A 75 5.66 2.30 -13.41
C ALA A 75 4.37 1.93 -14.17
N GLY A 76 3.23 1.97 -13.47
CA GLY A 76 1.93 1.81 -14.09
C GLY A 76 1.54 3.04 -14.91
N ARG A 77 0.61 2.85 -15.83
CA ARG A 77 0.05 3.93 -16.66
C ARG A 77 -1.25 4.47 -16.09
N ASN A 78 -1.97 3.65 -15.33
CA ASN A 78 -3.25 4.00 -14.74
C ASN A 78 -3.11 4.11 -13.22
N ILE A 79 -3.73 5.14 -12.66
CA ILE A 79 -3.83 5.29 -11.21
C ILE A 79 -4.92 4.34 -10.71
N VAL A 80 -4.54 3.40 -9.84
CA VAL A 80 -5.47 2.49 -9.16
C VAL A 80 -6.13 3.20 -7.99
N VAL A 81 -5.34 3.92 -7.20
CA VAL A 81 -5.84 4.76 -6.11
C VAL A 81 -4.92 5.96 -5.93
N SER A 82 -5.54 7.11 -5.65
CA SER A 82 -4.85 8.34 -5.30
C SER A 82 -5.51 8.93 -4.07
N TRP A 83 -4.72 9.24 -3.05
CA TRP A 83 -5.18 9.84 -1.82
C TRP A 83 -4.39 11.11 -1.50
N ASN A 84 -5.09 12.23 -1.33
CA ASN A 84 -4.48 13.49 -0.94
C ASN A 84 -4.51 13.63 0.58
N PHE A 85 -3.38 14.00 1.19
CA PHE A 85 -3.24 14.19 2.64
C PHE A 85 -2.13 15.22 2.91
N ASP A 86 -2.35 16.17 3.82
CA ASP A 86 -1.35 17.17 4.28
C ASP A 86 -0.45 17.75 3.15
N ASN A 87 -1.07 18.26 2.07
CA ASN A 87 -0.41 18.78 0.86
C ASN A 87 0.49 17.78 0.10
N ARG A 88 0.32 16.49 0.35
CA ARG A 88 0.97 15.38 -0.34
C ARG A 88 -0.09 14.50 -1.00
N THR A 89 0.35 13.68 -1.95
CA THR A 89 -0.51 12.71 -2.62
C THR A 89 0.16 11.34 -2.58
N ALA A 90 -0.52 10.36 -2.01
CA ALA A 90 -0.13 8.95 -2.10
C ALA A 90 -0.80 8.35 -3.32
N ILE A 91 -0.02 7.79 -4.24
CA ILE A 91 -0.52 7.23 -5.50
C ILE A 91 -0.07 5.77 -5.58
N LEU A 92 -1.00 4.89 -5.90
CA LEU A 92 -0.71 3.56 -6.43
C LEU A 92 -1.22 3.49 -7.86
N THR A 93 -0.38 2.95 -8.72
CA THR A 93 -0.68 2.66 -10.13
C THR A 93 -0.84 1.17 -10.36
N ASP A 94 -1.31 0.79 -11.55
CA ASP A 94 -1.40 -0.58 -12.06
C ASP A 94 -0.03 -1.18 -12.46
N GLY A 95 1.05 -0.58 -11.99
CA GLY A 95 2.42 -1.01 -12.23
C GLY A 95 2.80 -2.28 -11.47
N ARG A 96 4.09 -2.61 -11.54
CA ARG A 96 4.67 -3.74 -10.81
C ARG A 96 5.53 -3.26 -9.66
N TYR A 97 5.31 -3.86 -8.51
CA TYR A 97 5.96 -3.55 -7.26
C TYR A 97 6.68 -4.76 -6.71
N PHE A 98 7.59 -4.51 -5.78
CA PHE A 98 8.30 -5.53 -5.04
C PHE A 98 7.35 -6.45 -4.26
N CYS A 99 7.43 -7.75 -4.50
CA CYS A 99 6.68 -8.74 -3.74
C CYS A 99 7.48 -9.18 -2.50
N PRO A 100 6.92 -9.08 -1.29
CA PRO A 100 7.63 -9.51 -0.07
C PRO A 100 7.79 -11.03 0.04
N ALA A 101 6.99 -11.82 -0.70
CA ALA A 101 7.01 -13.28 -0.61
C ALA A 101 8.05 -13.93 -1.54
N CYS A 102 8.22 -13.42 -2.76
CA CYS A 102 9.19 -13.96 -3.73
C CYS A 102 10.35 -13.01 -4.06
N HIS A 103 10.33 -11.78 -3.52
CA HIS A 103 11.33 -10.74 -3.76
C HIS A 103 11.48 -10.33 -5.24
N GLN A 104 10.44 -10.55 -6.05
CA GLN A 104 10.38 -10.14 -7.45
C GLN A 104 9.45 -8.94 -7.63
N ASN A 105 9.73 -8.11 -8.63
CA ASN A 105 8.90 -6.97 -8.99
C ASN A 105 7.71 -7.40 -9.86
N THR A 106 6.83 -8.20 -9.27
CA THR A 106 5.64 -8.78 -9.93
C THR A 106 4.38 -8.65 -9.10
N LEU A 107 4.43 -7.89 -8.00
CA LEU A 107 3.24 -7.53 -7.22
C LEU A 107 2.47 -6.44 -7.95
N SER A 108 1.16 -6.56 -8.08
CA SER A 108 0.27 -5.54 -8.62
C SER A 108 -0.81 -5.22 -7.61
N PHE A 109 -1.26 -3.96 -7.59
CA PHE A 109 -2.42 -3.53 -6.81
C PHE A 109 -3.61 -3.38 -7.73
N ALA A 110 -4.77 -3.85 -7.29
CA ALA A 110 -6.04 -3.62 -7.94
C ALA A 110 -7.03 -3.02 -6.95
N ASP A 111 -7.90 -2.15 -7.43
CA ASP A 111 -9.03 -1.66 -6.65
C ASP A 111 -9.89 -2.87 -6.25
N TYR A 112 -10.14 -3.00 -4.95
CA TYR A 112 -10.98 -4.07 -4.41
C TYR A 112 -12.46 -3.65 -4.38
N GLY A 113 -12.77 -2.39 -4.71
CA GLY A 113 -14.13 -1.86 -4.79
C GLY A 113 -14.86 -1.84 -3.45
N LEU A 114 -15.79 -0.91 -3.31
CA LEU A 114 -16.80 -0.94 -2.26
C LEU A 114 -17.61 -2.24 -2.39
N MET A 115 -17.32 -3.25 -1.57
CA MET A 115 -18.31 -4.27 -1.23
C MET A 115 -19.39 -3.57 -0.40
N TRP A 116 -20.36 -2.95 -1.09
CA TRP A 116 -21.68 -2.70 -0.54
C TRP A 116 -22.63 -3.70 -1.21
N ASP A 117 -23.16 -4.59 -0.35
CA ASP A 117 -24.06 -5.74 -0.56
C ASP A 117 -23.46 -7.04 -1.12
#